data_AF-A0A524N8Z7-F1
#
_entry.id   AF-A0A524N8Z7-F1
#
_cell.length_a   1.000
_cell.length_b   1.000
_cell.length_c   1.000
_cell.angle_alpha   90.00
_cell.angle_beta   90.00
_cell.angle_gamma   90.00
#
_symmetry.space_group_name_H-M   'P 1'
#
loop_
_entity.id
_entity.type
_entity.pdbx_description
1 polymer ?
#
loop_
_entity_poly.entity_id
_entity_poly.type
_entity_poly.pdbx_seq_one_letter_code
_entity_poly.pdbx_strand_id
1 'polypeptide(L)'
;PYQVMLTSFEGFEVAWAMADMGNPNSLSDAGVGALALHACIEGAWLNVKINSTDVKKHPRVEEILESGRELRKRAEKTKNGILDRVNEKIGP
;
A
#
# COMPACT_ATOMS: atom_id res chain seq x y z
N PRO A 1 -6.10 11.10 7.32
CA PRO A 1 -5.41 10.60 6.11
C PRO A 1 -4.26 9.64 6.39
N TYR A 2 -3.33 9.96 7.29
CA TYR A 2 -2.20 9.07 7.58
C TYR A 2 -2.64 7.68 8.08
N GLN A 3 -3.65 7.61 8.96
CA GLN A 3 -4.25 6.34 9.39
C GLN A 3 -4.77 5.48 8.23
N VAL A 4 -5.31 6.10 7.17
CA VAL A 4 -5.77 5.37 5.97
C VAL A 4 -4.60 4.70 5.26
N MET A 5 -3.42 5.33 5.25
CA MET A 5 -2.21 4.71 4.69
C MET A 5 -1.80 3.48 5.51
N LEU A 6 -1.84 3.57 6.84
CA LEU A 6 -1.49 2.46 7.74
C LEU A 6 -2.43 1.27 7.54
N THR A 7 -3.73 1.50 7.61
CA THR A 7 -4.74 0.43 7.43
C THR A 7 -4.71 -0.16 6.02
N SER A 8 -4.49 0.66 4.98
CA SER A 8 -4.31 0.13 3.63
C SER A 8 -3.05 -0.72 3.49
N PHE A 9 -1.98 -0.39 4.21
CA PHE A 9 -0.76 -1.19 4.19
C PHE A 9 -0.96 -2.56 4.84
N GLU A 10 -1.71 -2.64 5.93
CA GLU A 10 -2.08 -3.91 6.59
C GLU A 10 -2.85 -4.83 5.63
N GLY A 11 -3.67 -4.27 4.74
CA GLY A 11 -4.40 -5.03 3.72
C GLY A 11 -3.51 -5.85 2.76
N PHE A 12 -2.24 -5.50 2.61
CA PHE A 12 -1.32 -6.28 1.77
C PHE A 12 -1.07 -7.68 2.31
N GLU A 13 -1.21 -7.91 3.62
CA GLU A 13 -1.10 -9.25 4.21
C GLU A 13 -2.15 -10.19 3.63
N VAL A 14 -3.40 -9.70 3.49
CA VAL A 14 -4.50 -10.47 2.90
C VAL A 14 -4.24 -10.73 1.42
N ALA A 15 -3.84 -9.70 0.67
CA ALA A 15 -3.52 -9.85 -0.75
C ALA A 15 -2.36 -10.83 -0.99
N TRP A 16 -1.35 -10.82 -0.12
CA TRP A 16 -0.25 -11.79 -0.16
C TRP A 16 -0.73 -13.21 0.12
N ALA A 17 -1.52 -13.42 1.17
CA ALA A 17 -2.08 -14.74 1.50
C ALA A 17 -2.94 -15.30 0.35
N MET A 18 -3.74 -14.44 -0.28
CA MET A 18 -4.52 -14.79 -1.48
C MET A 18 -3.61 -15.20 -2.65
N ALA A 19 -2.54 -14.45 -2.92
CA ALA A 19 -1.60 -14.75 -3.99
C ALA A 19 -0.79 -16.03 -3.73
N ASP A 20 -0.39 -16.29 -2.49
CA ASP A 20 0.53 -17.37 -2.17
C ASP A 20 -0.15 -18.73 -1.93
N MET A 21 -1.23 -18.76 -1.15
CA MET A 21 -1.91 -20.00 -0.76
C MET A 21 -3.43 -19.98 -0.96
N GLY A 22 -3.96 -18.91 -1.56
CA GLY A 22 -5.39 -18.77 -1.83
C GLY A 22 -5.90 -19.60 -3.00
N ASN A 23 -7.17 -19.38 -3.34
CA ASN A 23 -7.84 -20.03 -4.47
C ASN A 23 -7.16 -19.63 -5.80
N PRO A 24 -6.61 -20.58 -6.59
CA PRO A 24 -5.97 -20.28 -7.87
C PRO A 24 -6.86 -19.51 -8.85
N ASN A 25 -8.18 -19.75 -8.81
CA ASN A 25 -9.15 -19.07 -9.69
C ASN A 25 -9.37 -17.59 -9.32
N SER A 26 -8.84 -17.12 -8.19
CA SER A 26 -9.00 -15.76 -7.66
C SER A 26 -7.64 -15.01 -7.58
N LEU A 27 -6.60 -15.53 -8.25
CA LEU A 27 -5.27 -14.90 -8.27
C LEU A 27 -5.31 -13.47 -8.84
N SER A 28 -6.14 -13.22 -9.85
CA SER A 28 -6.35 -11.88 -10.40
C SER A 28 -6.88 -10.91 -9.33
N ASP A 29 -7.76 -11.38 -8.44
CA ASP A 29 -8.36 -10.54 -7.40
C ASP A 29 -7.30 -10.12 -6.35
N ALA A 30 -6.34 -11.00 -6.06
CA ALA A 30 -5.19 -10.66 -5.22
C ALA A 30 -4.35 -9.53 -5.83
N GLY A 31 -4.08 -9.60 -7.15
CA GLY A 31 -3.36 -8.56 -7.88
C GLY A 31 -4.13 -7.23 -7.93
N VAL A 32 -5.43 -7.28 -8.22
CA VAL A 32 -6.31 -6.11 -8.20
C VAL A 32 -6.36 -5.48 -6.80
N GLY A 33 -6.48 -6.30 -5.76
CA GLY A 33 -6.46 -5.86 -4.37
C GLY A 33 -5.15 -5.14 -4.02
N ALA A 34 -4.00 -5.71 -4.38
CA ALA A 34 -2.70 -5.07 -4.16
C ALA A 34 -2.59 -3.71 -4.88
N LEU A 35 -3.05 -3.61 -6.13
CA LEU A 35 -3.06 -2.35 -6.87
C LEU A 35 -3.96 -1.30 -6.22
N ALA A 36 -5.17 -1.70 -5.79
CA ALA A 36 -6.12 -0.81 -5.13
C ALA A 36 -5.59 -0.28 -3.79
N LEU A 37 -5.00 -1.16 -2.97
CA LEU A 37 -4.37 -0.78 -1.70
C LEU A 37 -3.22 0.20 -1.91
N HIS A 38 -2.36 -0.06 -2.90
CA HIS A 38 -1.28 0.84 -3.25
C HIS A 38 -1.80 2.23 -3.68
N ALA A 39 -2.79 2.27 -4.58
CA ALA A 39 -3.42 3.51 -5.01
C ALA A 39 -4.07 4.28 -3.84
N CYS A 40 -4.67 3.57 -2.88
CA CYS A 40 -5.23 4.17 -1.67
C CYS A 40 -4.15 4.84 -0.81
N ILE A 41 -3.00 4.19 -0.60
CA ILE A 41 -1.86 4.75 0.14
C ILE A 41 -1.33 6.00 -0.55
N GLU A 42 -1.17 5.96 -1.86
CA GLU A 42 -0.72 7.10 -2.67
C GLU A 42 -1.70 8.28 -2.61
N GLY A 43 -2.99 8.01 -2.78
CA GLY A 43 -4.04 9.02 -2.67
C GLY A 43 -4.12 9.64 -1.26
N ALA A 44 -4.07 8.80 -0.22
CA ALA A 44 -4.07 9.26 1.17
C ALA A 44 -2.82 10.10 1.49
N TRP A 45 -1.67 9.79 0.89
CA TRP A 45 -0.46 10.59 1.03
C TRP A 45 -0.59 12.00 0.44
N LEU A 46 -1.27 12.15 -0.70
CA LEU A 46 -1.55 13.48 -1.26
C LEU A 46 -2.31 14.34 -0.24
N ASN A 47 -3.31 13.75 0.43
CA ASN A 47 -4.08 14.41 1.47
C ASN A 47 -3.23 14.73 2.71
N VAL A 48 -2.32 13.84 3.13
CA VAL A 48 -1.36 14.13 4.22
C VAL A 48 -0.50 15.35 3.88
N LYS A 49 0.04 15.42 2.66
CA LYS A 49 0.90 16.54 2.23
C LYS A 49 0.15 17.86 2.26
N ILE A 50 -1.04 17.92 1.66
CA ILE A 50 -1.86 19.14 1.62
C ILE A 50 -2.14 19.64 3.04
N ASN A 51 -2.67 18.77 3.90
CA ASN A 51 -3.05 19.12 5.28
C ASN A 51 -1.85 19.48 6.18
N SER A 52 -0.64 19.04 5.82
CA SER A 52 0.57 19.34 6.61
C SER A 52 1.15 20.72 6.34
N THR A 53 0.80 21.37 5.23
CA THR A 53 1.50 22.54 4.68
C THR A 53 1.67 23.68 5.69
N ASP A 54 0.62 24.01 6.43
CA ASP A 54 0.61 25.15 7.35
C ASP A 54 1.24 24.85 8.72
N VAL A 55 1.50 23.57 9.02
CA VAL A 55 1.96 23.10 10.34
C VAL A 55 3.19 22.19 10.26
N LYS A 56 3.93 22.25 9.15
CA LYS A 56 5.05 21.32 8.87
C LYS A 56 6.10 21.24 9.97
N LYS A 57 6.36 22.33 10.70
CA LYS A 57 7.39 22.39 11.77
C LYS A 57 6.95 21.78 13.10
N HIS A 58 5.70 21.34 13.20
CA HIS A 58 5.25 20.65 14.41
C HIS A 58 5.92 19.27 14.47
N PRO A 59 6.60 18.88 15.57
CA PRO A 59 7.40 17.65 15.62
C PRO A 59 6.64 16.39 15.18
N ARG A 60 5.38 16.26 15.63
CA ARG A 60 4.48 15.16 15.22
C ARG A 60 4.18 15.14 13.72
N VAL A 61 4.10 16.30 13.07
CA VAL A 61 3.85 16.40 11.62
C VAL A 61 5.09 15.98 10.86
N GLU A 62 6.29 16.37 11.31
CA GLU A 62 7.56 15.92 10.73
C GLU A 62 7.70 14.40 10.79
N GLU A 63 7.38 13.80 11.94
CA GLU A 63 7.37 12.35 12.15
C GLU A 63 6.39 11.63 11.20
N ILE A 64 5.17 12.15 11.07
CA ILE A 64 4.15 11.60 10.14
C ILE A 64 4.63 11.69 8.70
N LEU A 65 5.26 12.81 8.32
CA LEU A 65 5.76 13.00 6.96
C LEU A 65 6.92 12.04 6.64
N GLU A 66 7.81 11.80 7.59
CA GLU A 66 8.90 10.83 7.41
C GLU A 66 8.35 9.40 7.35
N SER A 67 7.51 9.03 8.32
CA SER A 67 6.91 7.70 8.38
C SER A 67 6.03 7.41 7.16
N GLY A 68 5.32 8.42 6.64
CA GLY A 68 4.53 8.33 5.41
C GLY A 68 5.39 8.14 4.16
N ARG A 69 6.56 8.80 4.06
CA ARG A 69 7.51 8.55 2.96
C ARG A 69 8.01 7.12 2.97
N GLU A 70 8.38 6.61 4.13
CA GLU A 70 8.90 5.26 4.25
C GLU A 70 7.82 4.19 3.99
N LEU A 71 6.62 4.42 4.51
CA LEU A 71 5.47 3.55 4.25
C LEU A 71 5.16 3.41 2.76
N ARG A 72 5.27 4.50 1.97
CA ARG A 72 5.08 4.45 0.52
C ARG A 72 6.09 3.57 -0.20
N LYS A 73 7.38 3.68 0.16
CA LYS A 73 8.43 2.81 -0.42
C LYS A 73 8.16 1.35 -0.11
N ARG A 74 7.78 1.06 1.15
CA ARG A 74 7.38 -0.28 1.57
C ARG A 74 6.15 -0.77 0.81
N ALA A 75 5.16 0.10 0.59
CA ALA A 75 3.93 -0.23 -0.13
C ALA A 75 4.20 -0.60 -1.58
N GLU A 76 5.01 0.20 -2.28
CA GLU A 76 5.42 -0.07 -3.67
C GLU A 76 6.15 -1.43 -3.77
N LYS A 77 7.13 -1.67 -2.87
CA LYS A 77 7.86 -2.95 -2.81
C LYS A 77 6.92 -4.14 -2.54
N THR A 78 5.99 -4.00 -1.60
CA THR A 78 5.08 -5.07 -1.21
C THR A 78 4.08 -5.38 -2.33
N LYS A 79 3.50 -4.34 -2.94
CA LYS A 79 2.64 -4.47 -4.12
C LYS A 79 3.36 -5.15 -5.28
N ASN A 80 4.60 -4.77 -5.58
CA ASN A 80 5.39 -5.42 -6.64
C ASN A 80 5.60 -6.91 -6.33
N GLY A 81 6.00 -7.25 -5.10
CA GLY A 81 6.18 -8.65 -4.71
C GLY A 81 4.89 -9.48 -4.85
N ILE A 82 3.73 -8.92 -4.51
CA ILE A 82 2.44 -9.59 -4.72
C ILE A 82 2.15 -9.79 -6.23
N LEU A 83 2.38 -8.76 -7.06
CA LEU A 83 2.16 -8.86 -8.49
C LEU A 83 3.10 -9.86 -9.16
N ASP A 84 4.37 -9.90 -8.75
CA ASP A 84 5.33 -10.90 -9.21
C ASP A 84 4.82 -12.31 -8.88
N ARG A 85 4.37 -12.52 -7.63
CA ARG A 85 3.81 -13.80 -7.17
C ARG A 85 2.56 -14.21 -7.95
N VAL A 86 1.69 -13.26 -8.25
CA VAL A 86 0.49 -13.47 -9.07
C VAL A 86 0.92 -13.86 -10.50
N ASN A 87 1.77 -13.08 -11.15
CA ASN A 87 2.23 -13.31 -12.52
C ASN A 87 2.96 -14.65 -12.71
N GLU A 88 3.72 -15.11 -11.71
CA GLU A 88 4.31 -16.45 -11.70
C GLU A 88 3.27 -17.58 -11.83
N LYS A 89 2.04 -17.35 -11.38
CA LYS A 89 0.99 -18.38 -11.29
C LYS A 89 -0.09 -18.31 -12.37
N ILE A 90 -0.42 -17.13 -12.89
CA ILE A 90 -1.49 -16.98 -13.90
C ILE A 90 -1.04 -17.36 -15.32
N GLY A 91 0.27 -17.49 -15.56
CA GLY A 91 0.80 -17.81 -16.90
C GLY A 91 0.71 -16.62 -17.87
N PRO A 92 1.25 -16.78 -19.10
CA PRO A 92 1.30 -15.73 -20.12
C PRO A 92 -0.07 -15.38 -20.73
#